data_AF-A0A1M5PS73-F1
#
_entry.id   AF-A0A1M5PS73-F1
#
_cell.length_a   1.000
_cell.length_b   1.000
_cell.length_c   1.000
_cell.angle_alpha   90.00
_cell.angle_beta   90.00
_cell.angle_gamma   90.00
#
_symmetry.space_group_name_H-M   'P 1'
#
loop_
_entity.id
_entity.type
_entity.pdbx_description
1 polymer ?
#
loop_
_entity_poly.entity_id
_entity_poly.type
_entity_poly.pdbx_seq_one_letter_code
_entity_poly.pdbx_strand_id
1 'polypeptide(L)' 'MGKQARPKPISPRCLKCGEQPKFITSMLDPPTGRTFHMFECQCGNRTWVSEKM' A
#
# COMPACT_ATOMS: atom_id res chain seq x y z
N MET A 1 -0.56 24.40 -12.90
CA MET A 1 -1.73 23.65 -12.43
C MET A 1 -1.27 22.39 -11.72
N GLY A 2 -1.89 22.08 -10.57
CA GLY A 2 -1.30 21.33 -9.47
C GLY A 2 -0.83 19.92 -9.81
N LYS A 3 0.37 19.58 -9.35
CA LYS A 3 0.80 18.20 -9.16
C LYS A 3 -0.17 17.59 -8.14
N GLN A 4 -1.20 16.90 -8.61
CA GLN A 4 -2.04 16.08 -7.74
C GLN A 4 -1.12 15.02 -7.16
N ALA A 5 -0.56 15.30 -5.99
CA ALA A 5 0.09 14.31 -5.17
C ALA A 5 -1.00 13.29 -4.86
N ARG A 6 -0.99 12.17 -5.61
CA ARG A 6 -1.84 11.02 -5.32
C ARG A 6 -1.75 10.78 -3.81
N PRO A 7 -2.89 10.61 -3.10
CA PRO A 7 -2.87 10.39 -1.67
C PRO A 7 -1.87 9.27 -1.39
N LYS A 8 -0.87 9.58 -0.55
CA LYS A 8 0.21 8.63 -0.28
C LYS A 8 -0.45 7.41 0.38
N PRO A 9 -0.29 6.20 -0.16
CA PRO A 9 -0.89 5.01 0.38
C PRO A 9 -0.61 4.91 1.89
N ILE A 10 -1.66 4.83 2.71
CA ILE A 10 -1.49 4.69 4.16
C ILE A 10 -0.93 3.28 4.40
N SER A 11 0.36 3.19 4.76
CA SER A 11 0.99 1.92 5.09
C SER A 11 0.64 1.54 6.54
N PRO A 12 -0.10 0.44 6.77
CA PRO A 12 -0.31 -0.06 8.12
C PRO A 12 1.03 -0.51 8.70
N ARG A 13 1.21 -0.38 10.01
CA ARG A 13 2.38 -0.93 10.69
C ARG A 13 2.43 -2.44 10.50
N CYS A 14 3.64 -2.99 10.41
CA CYS A 14 3.81 -4.43 10.30
C CYS A 14 3.25 -5.12 11.55
N LEU A 15 2.34 -6.08 11.38
CA LEU A 15 1.79 -6.83 12.50
C LEU A 15 2.81 -7.76 13.19
N LYS A 16 3.93 -8.08 12.51
CA LYS A 16 4.97 -8.96 13.07
C LYS A 16 5.99 -8.22 13.93
N CYS A 17 6.48 -7.07 13.47
CA CYS A 17 7.57 -6.36 14.14
C CYS A 17 7.23 -4.90 14.51
N GLY A 18 6.05 -4.41 14.19
CA GLY A 18 5.61 -3.04 14.48
C GLY A 18 6.21 -1.95 13.58
N GLU A 19 7.27 -2.27 12.83
CA GLU A 19 7.95 -1.34 11.93
C GLU A 19 7.07 -0.90 10.76
N GLN A 20 7.36 0.29 10.20
CA GLN A 20 6.64 0.83 9.05
C GLN A 20 7.07 0.11 7.75
N PRO A 21 6.15 -0.63 7.09
CA PRO A 21 6.44 -1.27 5.81
C PRO A 21 6.70 -0.24 4.71
N LYS A 22 7.58 -0.58 3.77
CA LYS A 22 7.87 0.24 2.59
C LYS A 22 6.89 -0.12 1.47
N PHE A 23 6.40 0.88 0.78
CA PHE A 23 5.61 0.68 -0.44
C PHE A 23 6.50 0.05 -1.51
N ILE A 24 6.01 -1.01 -2.14
CA ILE A 24 6.71 -1.71 -3.22
C ILE A 24 6.03 -1.46 -4.55
N THR A 25 4.73 -1.73 -4.65
CA THR A 25 4.01 -1.59 -5.92
C THR A 25 2.51 -1.42 -5.68
N SER A 26 1.81 -0.99 -6.73
CA SER A 26 0.35 -0.96 -6.80
C SER A 26 -0.16 -1.91 -7.87
N MET A 27 -1.30 -2.54 -7.62
CA MET A 27 -2.00 -3.40 -8.57
C MET A 27 -3.44 -2.92 -8.66
N LEU A 28 -3.87 -2.59 -9.88
CA LEU A 28 -5.28 -2.36 -10.15
C LEU A 28 -5.95 -3.71 -10.34
N ASP A 29 -7.01 -3.98 -9.59
CA ASP A 29 -7.89 -5.13 -9.79
C ASP A 29 -8.95 -4.76 -10.84
N PRO A 30 -8.86 -5.27 -12.08
CA PRO A 30 -9.81 -4.90 -13.14
C PRO A 30 -11.27 -5.25 -12.84
N PRO A 31 -11.60 -6.40 -12.20
CA PRO A 31 -12.97 -6.76 -11.86
C PRO A 31 -13.67 -5.77 -10.93
N THR A 32 -12.96 -5.26 -9.91
CA THR A 32 -13.56 -4.37 -8.91
C THR A 32 -13.20 -2.89 -9.10
N GLY A 33 -12.27 -2.59 -10.00
CA GLY A 33 -11.72 -1.24 -10.18
C GLY A 33 -10.94 -0.73 -8.96
N ARG A 34 -10.59 -1.61 -8.01
CA ARG A 34 -9.89 -1.23 -6.77
C ARG A 34 -8.39 -1.27 -6.98
N THR A 35 -7.69 -0.27 -6.45
CA THR A 35 -6.23 -0.27 -6.40
C THR A 35 -5.77 -0.90 -5.09
N PHE A 36 -4.96 -1.94 -5.18
CA PHE A 36 -4.27 -2.56 -4.06
C PHE A 36 -2.82 -2.10 -4.01
N HIS A 37 -2.35 -1.77 -2.84
CA HIS A 37 -0.98 -1.36 -2.57
C HIS A 37 -0.25 -2.46 -1.81
N MET A 38 0.85 -2.93 -2.38
CA MET A 38 1.74 -3.88 -1.74
C MET A 38 2.77 -3.13 -0.93
N PHE A 39 2.91 -3.54 0.32
CA PHE A 39 3.99 -3.11 1.18
C PHE A 39 4.80 -4.29 1.65
N GLU A 40 6.11 -4.11 1.75
CA GLU A 40 7.04 -5.07 2.31
C GLU A 40 7.75 -4.45 3.50
N CYS A 41 7.74 -5.18 4.60
CA CYS A 41 8.49 -4.83 5.79
C CYS A 41 9.88 -5.47 5.74
N GLN A 42 10.85 -4.85 6.40
CA GLN A 42 12.22 -5.37 6.50
C GLN A 42 12.31 -6.73 7.21
N CYS A 43 11.28 -7.11 7.98
CA CYS A 43 11.18 -8.45 8.58
C CYS A 43 10.73 -9.55 7.58
N GLY A 44 10.52 -9.19 6.31
CA GLY A 44 10.05 -10.09 5.25
C GLY A 44 8.52 -10.22 5.15
N ASN A 45 7.76 -9.51 6.00
CA ASN A 45 6.30 -9.53 5.94
C ASN A 45 5.77 -8.67 4.79
N ARG A 46 4.92 -9.25 3.94
CA ARG A 46 4.26 -8.55 2.83
C ARG A 46 2.76 -8.40 3.10
N THR A 47 2.21 -7.23 2.83
CA THR A 47 0.79 -6.93 3.04
C THR A 47 0.21 -6.19 1.85
N TRP A 48 -1.02 -6.54 1.49
CA TRP A 48 -1.82 -5.84 0.49
C TRP A 48 -2.89 -5.01 1.18
N VAL A 49 -2.99 -3.74 0.81
CA VAL A 49 -4.00 -2.81 1.34
C VAL A 49 -4.77 -2.23 0.17
N SER A 50 -6.09 -2.37 0.17
CA SER A 50 -6.91 -1.67 -0.82
C SER A 50 -7.01 -0.20 -0.46
N GLU A 51 -6.88 0.66 -1.46
CA GLU A 51 -7.29 2.05 -1.33
C GLU A 51 -8.82 2.04 -1.16
N LYS A 52 -9.30 2.33 0.06
CA LYS A 52 -10.71 2.69 0.24
C LYS A 52 -10.86 4.09 -0.31
N MET A 53 -11.57 4.22 -1.42
CA MET A 53 -12.08 5.50 -1.93
C MET A 53 -12.96 6.17 -0.88
#